data_AF-A0A2A4B3S2-F1
#
_entry.id   AF-A0A2A4B3S2-F1
#
_cell.length_a   1.000
_cell.length_b   1.000
_cell.length_c   1.000
_cell.angle_alpha   90.00
_cell.angle_beta   90.00
_cell.angle_gamma   90.00
#
_symmetry.space_group_name_H-M   'P 1'
#
loop_
_entity.id
_entity.type
_entity.pdbx_description
1 polymer ?
#
loop_
_entity_poly.entity_id
_entity_poly.type
_entity_poly.pdbx_seq_one_letter_code
_entity_poly.pdbx_strand_id
1 'polypeptide(L)' 'MTSFYLPDAAALRDAEQLIASLGGDAENEANARAVRSRDIGNHVAFCRWRQIGRLIAFLGNDVAERPTLH' A
#
# COMPACT_ATOMS: atom_id res chain seq x y z
N MET A 1 7.71 -0.76 -17.68
CA MET A 1 8.15 -1.67 -16.59
C MET A 1 8.34 -0.84 -15.33
N THR A 2 7.30 -0.75 -14.50
CA THR A 2 7.35 -0.02 -13.22
C THR A 2 8.09 -0.92 -12.23
N SER A 3 9.40 -0.75 -12.10
CA SER A 3 10.17 -1.48 -11.09
C SER A 3 9.84 -0.88 -9.71
N PHE A 4 9.08 -1.61 -8.90
CA PHE A 4 8.85 -1.26 -7.51
C PHE A 4 9.98 -1.84 -6.66
N TYR A 5 10.78 -0.98 -6.05
CA TYR A 5 11.71 -1.43 -5.02
C TYR A 5 10.88 -1.88 -3.82
N LEU A 6 11.04 -3.13 -3.38
CA LEU A 6 10.40 -3.68 -2.19
C LEU A 6 11.48 -3.85 -1.11
N PRO A 7 11.54 -2.97 -0.09
CA PRO A 7 12.65 -2.96 0.87
C PRO A 7 12.60 -4.15 1.82
N ASP A 8 11.40 -4.65 2.12
CA ASP A 8 11.20 -5.81 2.97
C ASP A 8 9.87 -6.52 2.62
N ALA A 9 9.75 -7.80 2.97
CA ALA A 9 8.52 -8.58 2.82
C ALA A 9 7.41 -8.18 3.82
N ALA A 10 7.73 -7.36 4.84
CA ALA A 10 6.74 -6.85 5.78
C ALA A 10 5.87 -5.77 5.13
N ALA A 11 6.39 -4.94 4.24
CA ALA A 11 5.60 -3.95 3.49
C ALA A 11 4.54 -4.61 2.61
N LEU A 12 4.85 -5.78 2.02
CA LEU A 12 3.87 -6.58 1.29
C LEU A 12 2.78 -7.13 2.22
N ARG A 13 3.16 -7.73 3.35
CA ARG A 13 2.19 -8.23 4.33
C ARG A 13 1.31 -7.12 4.90
N ASP A 14 1.88 -5.94 5.15
CA ASP A 14 1.14 -4.76 5.63
C ASP A 14 0.12 -4.30 4.57
N ALA A 15 0.50 -4.30 3.29
CA ALA A 15 -0.41 -3.99 2.18
C ALA A 15 -1.53 -5.03 2.04
N GLU A 16 -1.20 -6.32 2.05
CA GLU A 16 -2.17 -7.43 1.98
C GLU A 16 -3.16 -7.38 3.14
N GLN A 17 -2.69 -7.12 4.37
CA GLN A 17 -3.56 -6.97 5.54
C GLN A 17 -4.49 -5.78 5.41
N LEU A 18 -4.00 -4.64 4.91
CA LEU A 18 -4.85 -3.47 4.69
C LEU A 18 -5.91 -3.74 3.62
N ILE A 19 -5.55 -4.38 2.50
CA ILE A 19 -6.51 -4.78 1.47
C ILE A 19 -7.54 -5.76 2.04
N ALA A 20 -7.11 -6.78 2.78
CA ALA A 20 -8.01 -7.77 3.36
C ALA A 20 -8.97 -7.17 4.41
N SER A 21 -8.52 -6.16 5.15
CA SER A 21 -9.30 -5.57 6.24
C SER A 21 -10.19 -4.41 5.79
N LEU A 22 -9.75 -3.62 4.80
CA LEU A 22 -10.37 -2.35 4.41
C LEU A 22 -10.83 -2.30 2.95
N GLY A 23 -10.48 -3.30 2.14
CA GLY A 23 -10.85 -3.35 0.73
C GLY A 23 -10.43 -2.08 -0.02
N GLY A 24 -11.40 -1.39 -0.62
CA GLY A 24 -11.16 -0.16 -1.39
C GLY A 24 -10.60 1.01 -0.58
N ASP A 25 -10.75 1.01 0.75
CA ASP A 25 -10.22 2.06 1.62
C ASP A 25 -8.78 1.83 2.07
N ALA A 26 -8.17 0.72 1.66
CA ALA A 26 -6.80 0.36 2.05
C ALA A 26 -5.77 1.44 1.67
N GLU A 27 -5.89 2.03 0.47
CA GLU A 27 -4.99 3.10 0.02
C GLU A 27 -5.17 4.38 0.86
N ASN A 28 -6.43 4.73 1.17
CA ASN A 28 -6.77 5.87 2.01
C ASN A 28 -6.16 5.74 3.41
N GLU A 29 -6.28 4.56 4.03
CA GLU A 29 -5.70 4.31 5.34
C GLU A 29 -4.16 4.35 5.31
N ALA A 30 -3.52 3.80 4.28
CA ALA A 30 -2.07 3.90 4.11
C ALA A 30 -1.62 5.37 4.01
N ASN A 31 -2.35 6.19 3.26
CA ASN A 31 -2.08 7.62 3.16
C ASN A 31 -2.30 8.35 4.50
N ALA A 32 -3.37 8.03 5.23
CA ALA A 32 -3.63 8.60 6.55
C ALA A 32 -2.52 8.27 7.55
N ARG A 33 -1.99 7.04 7.53
CA ARG A 33 -0.83 6.65 8.35
C ARG A 33 0.46 7.37 7.94
N ALA A 34 0.66 7.59 6.65
CA ALA A 34 1.78 8.39 6.16
C ALA A 34 1.69 9.84 6.70
N VAL A 35 0.55 10.50 6.54
CA VAL A 35 0.32 11.87 7.03
C VAL A 35 0.56 11.96 8.54
N ARG A 36 -0.05 11.06 9.33
CA ARG A 36 0.18 11.01 10.79
C ARG A 36 1.66 10.84 11.14
N SER A 37 2.38 9.99 10.40
CA SER A 37 3.82 9.79 10.61
C SER A 37 4.63 11.05 10.33
N ARG A 38 4.27 11.80 9.28
CA ARG A 38 4.89 13.09 8.97
C ARG A 38 4.60 14.12 10.05
N ASP A 39 3.37 14.17 10.56
CA ASP A 39 2.93 15.17 11.53
C ASP A 39 3.65 15.02 12.88
N ILE A 40 4.08 13.79 13.23
CA ILE A 40 4.94 13.52 14.40
C ILE A 40 6.45 13.56 14.08
N GLY A 41 6.84 13.98 12.88
CA GLY A 41 8.24 14.07 12.44
C GLY A 41 8.92 12.75 12.08
N ASN A 42 8.17 11.65 12.00
CA ASN A 42 8.71 10.34 11.63
C ASN A 42 8.74 10.14 10.11
N HIS A 43 9.79 10.67 9.48
CA HIS A 43 9.98 10.59 8.03
C HIS A 43 10.25 9.18 7.50
N VAL A 44 10.84 8.29 8.31
CA VAL A 44 11.07 6.89 7.92
C VAL A 44 9.74 6.16 7.80
N ALA A 45 8.87 6.28 8.81
CA ALA A 45 7.53 5.71 8.77
C ALA A 45 6.68 6.34 7.65
N PHE A 46 6.81 7.65 7.41
CA PHE A 46 6.16 8.31 6.27
C PHE A 46 6.55 7.64 4.94
N CYS A 47 7.85 7.49 4.64
CA CYS A 47 8.30 6.86 3.41
C CYS A 47 7.80 5.42 3.28
N ARG A 48 7.83 4.64 4.37
CA ARG A 48 7.30 3.28 4.42
C ARG A 48 5.81 3.24 4.07
N TRP A 49 4.98 4.08 4.67
CA TRP A 49 3.55 4.12 4.38
C TRP A 49 3.24 4.58 2.95
N ARG A 50 4.04 5.49 2.37
CA ARG A 50 3.91 5.88 0.95
C ARG A 50 4.23 4.73 0.00
N GLN A 51 5.19 3.89 0.37
CA GLN A 51 5.52 2.70 -0.40
C GLN A 51 4.45 1.62 -0.30
N ILE A 52 3.90 1.40 0.90
CA ILE A 52 2.76 0.49 1.12
C ILE A 52 1.55 0.95 0.30
N GLY A 53 1.21 2.25 0.30
CA GLY A 53 0.11 2.77 -0.52
C GLY A 53 0.29 2.52 -2.02
N ARG A 54 1.52 2.71 -2.54
CA ARG A 54 1.84 2.37 -3.93
C ARG A 54 1.68 0.89 -4.24
N LEU A 55 2.07 0.03 -3.30
CA LEU A 55 1.91 -1.42 -3.43
C LEU A 55 0.43 -1.81 -3.43
N ILE A 56 -0.39 -1.19 -2.58
CA ILE A 56 -1.84 -1.38 -2.57
C ILE A 56 -2.46 -1.00 -3.92
N ALA A 57 -2.11 0.16 -4.47
CA ALA A 57 -2.61 0.59 -5.78
C ALA A 57 -2.19 -0.37 -6.90
N PHE A 58 -0.95 -0.89 -6.84
CA PHE A 58 -0.47 -1.88 -7.79
C PHE A 58 -1.23 -3.20 -7.69
N LEU A 59 -1.39 -3.75 -6.49
CA LEU A 59 -2.12 -5.01 -6.25
C LEU A 59 -3.61 -4.88 -6.59
N GLY A 60 -4.22 -3.73 -6.32
CA GLY A 60 -5.61 -3.44 -6.69
C GLY A 60 -5.82 -3.41 -8.21
N ASN A 61 -4.86 -2.86 -8.96
CA ASN A 61 -4.90 -2.87 -10.43
C ASN A 61 -4.63 -4.26 -11.03
N ASP A 62 -3.74 -5.07 -10.44
CA ASP A 62 -3.49 -6.44 -10.91
C ASP A 62 -4.75 -7.33 -10.77
N VAL A 63 -5.52 -7.13 -9.69
CA VAL A 63 -6.83 -7.79 -9.52
C VAL A 63 -7.84 -7.32 -10.57
N ALA A 64 -7.80 -6.06 -11.00
CA ALA A 64 -8.70 -5.53 -12.03
C ALA A 64 -8.30 -5.98 -13.46
N GLU A 65 -7.01 -6.19 -13.72
CA GLU A 65 -6.49 -6.65 -15.02
C GLU A 65 -6.59 -8.17 -15.21
N ARG A 66 -6.76 -8.96 -14.13
CA ARG A 66 -7.17 -10.36 -14.24
C ARG A 66 -8.60 -10.38 -14.84
N PRO A 67 -8.79 -10.91 -16.07
CA PRO A 67 -10.14 -11.07 -16.58
C PRO A 67 -10.85 -12.03 -15.61
N THR A 68 -11.87 -11.52 -14.95
CA THR A 68 -12.84 -12.37 -14.26
C THR A 68 -13.41 -13.30 -15.32
N LEU A 69 -12.95 -14.55 -15.33
CA LEU A 69 -13.52 -15.62 -16.13
C LEU A 69 -14.97 -15.79 -15.64
N HIS A 70 -15.88 -15.10 -16.32
CA HIS A 70 -17.31 -15.36 -16.32
C HIS A 70 -17.69 -15.99 -17.66
#